data_AF-A0A0D2KFG7-F1
#
_entry.id   AF-A0A0D2KFG7-F1
#
_cell.length_a   1.000
_cell.length_b   1.000
_cell.length_c   1.000
_cell.angle_alpha   90.00
_cell.angle_beta   90.00
_cell.angle_gamma   90.00
#
_symmetry.space_group_name_H-M   'P 1'
#
loop_
_entity.id
_entity.type
_entity.pdbx_description
1 polymer ?
#
loop_
_entity_poly.entity_id
_entity_poly.type
_entity_poly.pdbx_seq_one_letter_code
_entity_poly.pdbx_strand_id
1 'polypeptide(L)'
;DKLRTGELTVPGDQWPLFLFSSYTYDDKDPSKGLLKSSILVKTFKHIFTSPSSVEREAKAMRSGNVRIHGMTGVTRGSIVYAAMQARFTLSSSGVFNRNDTITNSGQSYNSILEYLEDPDEADDVNNLMAWWNR
;
A
#
# COMPACT_ATOMS: atom_id res chain seq x y z
N ASP A 1 0.34 10.70 23.01
CA ASP A 1 -0.04 12.11 22.79
C ASP A 1 0.82 12.92 21.83
N LYS A 2 2.16 12.81 21.84
CA LYS A 2 3.05 13.67 21.00
C LYS A 2 2.99 13.47 19.47
N LEU A 3 2.64 12.26 19.01
CA LEU A 3 2.39 11.99 17.57
C LEU A 3 1.11 12.68 17.08
N ARG A 4 0.09 12.75 17.94
CA ARG A 4 -1.20 13.38 17.62
C ARG A 4 -1.09 14.90 17.57
N THR A 5 -0.18 15.49 18.33
CA THR A 5 0.07 16.93 18.38
C THR A 5 0.99 17.43 17.26
N GLY A 6 1.59 16.54 16.47
CA GLY A 6 2.52 16.91 15.39
C GLY A 6 3.91 17.34 15.87
N GLU A 7 4.21 17.22 17.17
CA GLU A 7 5.53 17.51 17.74
C GLU A 7 6.60 16.48 17.37
N LEU A 8 6.18 15.32 16.90
CA LEU A 8 7.06 14.20 16.56
C LEU A 8 6.83 13.81 15.10
N THR A 9 7.80 14.13 14.25
CA THR A 9 7.80 13.71 12.84
C THR A 9 8.16 12.24 12.78
N VAL A 10 7.29 11.41 12.23
CA VAL A 10 7.58 9.99 11.99
C VAL A 10 8.59 9.91 10.83
N PRO A 11 9.76 9.29 11.03
CA PRO A 11 10.72 9.04 9.96
C PRO A 11 10.09 8.28 8.78
N GLY A 12 10.46 8.61 7.53
CA GLY A 12 9.83 8.06 6.33
C GLY A 12 10.09 6.56 6.10
N ASP A 13 11.08 6.01 6.79
CA ASP A 13 11.46 4.60 6.90
C ASP A 13 10.65 3.85 7.98
N GLN A 14 9.88 4.55 8.81
CA GLN A 14 9.01 3.93 9.79
C GLN A 14 7.63 3.66 9.19
N TRP A 15 7.45 2.43 8.73
CA TRP A 15 6.26 2.05 7.98
C TRP A 15 5.05 1.84 8.89
N PRO A 16 3.87 2.38 8.52
CA PRO A 16 2.69 2.29 9.36
C PRO A 16 2.15 0.85 9.43
N LEU A 17 1.67 0.46 10.61
CA LEU A 17 1.11 -0.88 10.89
C LEU A 17 0.01 -1.30 9.91
N PHE A 18 -0.71 -0.35 9.31
CA PHE A 18 -1.74 -0.67 8.34
C PHE A 18 -1.20 -1.40 7.10
N LEU A 19 0.11 -1.39 6.82
CA LEU A 19 0.70 -2.14 5.70
C LEU A 19 0.86 -3.63 6.00
N PHE A 20 0.91 -4.01 7.27
CA PHE A 20 1.15 -5.39 7.69
C PHE A 20 -0.15 -6.20 7.78
N SER A 21 -0.08 -7.48 7.45
CA SER A 21 -1.18 -8.42 7.63
C SER A 21 -1.62 -8.42 9.09
N SER A 22 -2.93 -8.42 9.33
CA SER A 22 -3.52 -8.33 10.68
C SER A 22 -3.11 -7.08 11.48
N TYR A 23 -2.44 -6.11 10.86
CA TYR A 23 -1.94 -4.88 11.48
C TYR A 23 -0.93 -5.13 12.60
N THR A 24 -0.15 -6.21 12.49
CA THR A 24 0.85 -6.64 13.48
C THR A 24 2.24 -6.68 12.86
N TYR A 25 3.22 -6.13 13.57
CA TYR A 25 4.64 -6.21 13.23
C TYR A 25 5.33 -7.33 14.03
N ASP A 26 6.25 -8.06 13.39
CA ASP A 26 7.02 -9.15 14.00
C ASP A 26 8.50 -8.74 14.05
N ASP A 27 9.02 -8.43 15.24
CA ASP A 27 10.41 -7.96 15.42
C ASP A 27 11.45 -9.00 14.98
N LYS A 28 11.07 -10.29 14.89
CA LYS A 28 11.96 -11.38 14.48
C LYS A 28 11.96 -11.60 12.97
N ASP A 29 10.93 -11.09 12.30
CA ASP A 29 10.71 -11.25 10.86
C ASP A 29 10.01 -9.99 10.30
N PRO A 30 10.76 -8.90 10.08
CA PRO A 30 10.21 -7.61 9.70
C PRO A 30 9.45 -7.60 8.36
N SER A 31 9.72 -8.53 7.44
CA SER A 31 9.03 -8.64 6.16
C SER A 31 7.72 -9.44 6.26
N LYS A 32 7.48 -10.10 7.41
CA LYS A 32 6.31 -10.93 7.63
C LYS A 32 5.01 -10.16 7.48
N GLY A 33 4.23 -10.57 6.49
CA GLY A 33 2.92 -9.98 6.24
C GLY A 33 2.98 -8.54 5.73
N LEU A 34 4.18 -8.03 5.47
CA LEU A 34 4.39 -6.70 4.95
C LEU A 34 3.71 -6.52 3.58
N LEU A 35 3.04 -5.39 3.38
CA LEU A 35 2.25 -5.07 2.18
C LEU A 35 1.15 -6.09 1.85
N LYS A 36 0.64 -6.83 2.84
CA LYS A 36 -0.43 -7.84 2.69
C LYS A 36 -1.66 -7.56 3.56
N SER A 37 -1.84 -6.34 4.04
CA SER A 37 -2.98 -5.98 4.87
C SER A 37 -4.30 -5.94 4.09
N SER A 38 -5.40 -6.22 4.79
CA SER A 38 -6.73 -6.24 4.16
C SER A 38 -7.18 -4.87 3.63
N ILE A 39 -6.79 -3.78 4.31
CA ILE A 39 -7.09 -2.42 3.84
C ILE A 39 -6.34 -2.10 2.56
N LEU A 40 -5.05 -2.48 2.46
CA LEU A 40 -4.25 -2.25 1.26
C LEU A 40 -4.82 -3.00 0.06
N VAL A 41 -5.20 -4.28 0.25
CA VAL A 41 -5.84 -5.09 -0.80
C VAL A 41 -7.16 -4.46 -1.27
N LYS A 42 -7.98 -3.97 -0.34
CA LYS A 42 -9.25 -3.30 -0.69
C LYS A 42 -9.00 -2.01 -1.46
N THR A 43 -8.07 -1.18 -1.01
CA THR A 43 -7.68 0.06 -1.69
C THR A 43 -7.18 -0.24 -3.11
N PHE A 44 -6.30 -1.22 -3.27
CA PHE A 44 -5.81 -1.64 -4.58
C PHE A 44 -6.96 -2.04 -5.52
N LYS A 45 -7.87 -2.91 -5.07
CA LYS A 45 -9.03 -3.35 -5.87
C LYS A 45 -9.94 -2.18 -6.24
N HIS A 46 -10.18 -1.27 -5.30
CA HIS A 46 -11.01 -0.10 -5.55
C HIS A 46 -10.42 0.81 -6.64
N ILE A 47 -9.09 0.96 -6.65
CA ILE A 47 -8.37 1.79 -7.64
C ILE A 47 -8.30 1.10 -9.01
N PHE A 48 -7.83 -0.14 -9.06
CA PHE A 48 -7.37 -0.75 -10.31
C PHE A 48 -8.34 -1.74 -10.94
N THR A 49 -9.25 -2.37 -10.17
CA THR A 49 -10.18 -3.38 -10.72
C THR A 49 -11.54 -2.81 -11.07
N SER A 50 -12.37 -2.59 -10.06
CA SER A 50 -13.64 -1.87 -10.09
C SER A 50 -14.22 -1.93 -8.67
N PRO A 51 -14.95 -0.90 -8.18
CA PRO A 51 -15.60 -0.94 -6.87
C PRO A 51 -16.48 -2.18 -6.64
N SER A 52 -17.11 -2.71 -7.70
CA SER A 52 -17.96 -3.91 -7.65
C SER A 52 -17.19 -5.22 -7.36
N SER A 53 -15.87 -5.23 -7.45
CA SER A 53 -15.02 -6.39 -7.07
C SER A 53 -14.81 -6.50 -5.56
N VAL A 54 -15.24 -5.51 -4.78
CA VAL A 54 -15.06 -5.45 -3.32
C VAL A 54 -16.28 -6.02 -2.57
N GLU A 55 -17.46 -6.06 -3.21
CA GLU A 55 -18.68 -6.67 -2.68
C GLU A 55 -18.84 -8.12 -3.16
N ARG A 56 -19.34 -9.00 -2.28
CA ARG A 56 -19.42 -10.46 -2.51
C ARG A 56 -20.40 -10.88 -3.61
N GLU A 57 -21.14 -9.96 -4.24
CA GLU A 57 -21.98 -10.23 -5.40
C GLU A 57 -21.48 -9.46 -6.63
N ALA A 58 -20.81 -10.16 -7.53
CA ALA A 58 -20.36 -9.63 -8.80
C ALA A 58 -21.55 -9.37 -9.75
N LYS A 59 -22.22 -8.22 -9.61
CA LYS A 59 -23.09 -7.67 -10.66
C LYS A 59 -22.26 -6.79 -11.60
N ALA A 60 -21.52 -7.42 -12.50
CA ALA A 60 -20.75 -6.72 -13.52
C ALA A 60 -21.67 -6.28 -14.68
N MET A 61 -21.84 -4.97 -14.89
CA MET A 61 -22.45 -4.42 -16.12
C MET A 61 -21.52 -3.47 -16.90
N ARG A 62 -20.27 -3.30 -16.47
CA ARG A 62 -19.23 -2.58 -17.22
C ARG A 62 -17.91 -3.33 -17.05
N SER A 63 -17.16 -3.48 -18.13
CA SER A 63 -15.83 -4.07 -18.12
C SER A 63 -14.94 -3.36 -17.09
N GLY A 64 -14.38 -4.11 -16.13
CA GLY A 64 -13.47 -3.55 -15.12
C GLY A 64 -12.28 -2.82 -15.77
N ASN A 65 -11.80 -1.76 -15.11
CA ASN A 65 -10.74 -0.88 -15.62
C ASN A 65 -9.44 -1.63 -15.97
N VAL A 66 -9.21 -2.81 -15.39
CA VAL A 66 -8.12 -3.74 -15.75
C VAL A 66 -8.09 -4.04 -17.25
N ARG A 67 -9.26 -4.27 -17.86
CA ARG A 67 -9.36 -4.58 -19.29
C ARG A 67 -9.11 -3.35 -20.17
N ILE A 68 -9.40 -2.16 -19.66
CA ILE A 68 -9.24 -0.89 -20.38
C ILE A 68 -7.77 -0.44 -20.37
N HIS A 69 -7.00 -0.81 -19.34
CA HIS A 69 -5.59 -0.43 -19.20
C HIS A 69 -4.58 -1.55 -19.47
N GLY A 70 -5.01 -2.73 -19.93
CA GLY A 70 -4.10 -3.82 -20.32
C GLY A 70 -3.21 -4.32 -19.17
N MET A 71 -3.60 -4.07 -17.93
CA MET A 71 -2.82 -4.46 -16.76
C MET A 71 -2.94 -5.97 -16.58
N THR A 72 -1.89 -6.72 -16.93
CA THR A 72 -1.88 -8.19 -16.91
C THR A 72 -1.57 -8.77 -15.54
N GLY A 73 -1.16 -7.93 -14.58
CA GLY A 73 -0.87 -8.31 -13.21
C GLY A 73 -0.57 -7.09 -12.32
N VAL A 74 -0.52 -7.33 -11.02
CA VAL A 74 -0.11 -6.36 -10.00
C VAL A 74 1.38 -6.07 -10.16
N THR A 75 1.77 -4.80 -10.16
CA THR A 75 3.16 -4.33 -10.21
C THR A 75 3.61 -3.74 -8.88
N ARG A 76 4.93 -3.71 -8.61
CA ARG A 76 5.51 -3.05 -7.43
C ARG A 76 4.99 -1.61 -7.27
N GLY A 77 5.08 -0.82 -8.34
CA GLY A 77 4.59 0.56 -8.36
C GLY A 77 3.10 0.71 -8.05
N SER A 78 2.26 -0.24 -8.49
CA SER A 78 0.82 -0.22 -8.20
C SER A 78 0.50 -0.54 -6.74
N ILE A 79 1.31 -1.38 -6.07
CA ILE A 79 1.22 -1.65 -4.63
C ILE A 79 1.61 -0.39 -3.85
N VAL A 80 2.74 0.25 -4.21
CA VAL A 80 3.20 1.49 -3.57
C VAL A 80 2.14 2.59 -3.74
N TYR A 81 1.57 2.73 -4.93
CA TYR A 81 0.50 3.69 -5.19
C TYR A 81 -0.72 3.45 -4.29
N ALA A 82 -1.19 2.20 -4.19
CA ALA A 82 -2.30 1.84 -3.33
C ALA A 82 -1.99 2.09 -1.83
N ALA A 83 -0.75 1.84 -1.40
CA ALA A 83 -0.29 2.11 -0.03
C ALA A 83 -0.32 3.60 0.28
N MET A 84 0.13 4.46 -0.65
CA MET A 84 0.07 5.90 -0.48
C MET A 84 -1.36 6.43 -0.43
N GLN A 85 -2.25 5.91 -1.29
CA GLN A 85 -3.66 6.26 -1.27
C GLN A 85 -4.32 5.85 0.05
N ALA A 86 -4.06 4.62 0.53
CA ALA A 86 -4.56 4.15 1.82
C ALA A 86 -4.05 5.03 2.98
N ARG A 87 -2.76 5.36 3.01
CA ARG A 87 -2.17 6.23 4.03
C ARG A 87 -2.84 7.60 4.05
N PHE A 88 -3.06 8.19 2.87
CA PHE A 88 -3.73 9.48 2.75
C PHE A 88 -5.17 9.41 3.26
N THR A 89 -5.93 8.40 2.86
CA THR A 89 -7.33 8.25 3.32
C THR A 89 -7.46 8.02 4.82
N LEU A 90 -6.43 7.48 5.47
CA LEU A 90 -6.37 7.30 6.92
C LEU A 90 -5.82 8.53 7.65
N SER A 91 -5.29 9.51 6.93
CA SER A 91 -4.78 10.75 7.49
C SER A 91 -5.91 11.77 7.67
N SER A 92 -5.73 12.73 8.58
CA SER A 92 -6.62 13.88 8.70
C SER A 92 -6.35 14.98 7.66
N SER A 93 -5.39 14.78 6.74
CA SER A 93 -5.03 15.76 5.73
C SER A 93 -6.13 15.85 4.66
N GLY A 94 -6.64 17.06 4.41
CA GLY A 94 -7.67 17.30 3.39
C GLY A 94 -7.14 17.34 1.94
N VAL A 95 -5.82 17.33 1.75
CA VAL A 95 -5.18 17.45 0.43
C VAL A 95 -4.06 16.43 0.29
N PHE A 96 -4.08 15.64 -0.77
CA PHE A 96 -2.99 14.72 -1.10
C PHE A 96 -1.82 15.52 -1.67
N ASN A 97 -0.84 15.82 -0.83
CA ASN A 97 0.35 16.58 -1.21
C ASN A 97 1.60 15.70 -1.07
N ARG A 98 2.42 15.66 -2.13
CA ARG A 98 3.74 15.00 -2.13
C ARG A 98 4.71 15.64 -1.14
N ASN A 99 4.52 16.92 -0.83
CA ASN A 99 5.31 17.69 0.12
C ASN A 99 4.62 17.80 1.49
N ASP A 100 3.69 16.90 1.83
CA ASP A 100 3.11 16.87 3.18
C ASP A 100 4.21 16.50 4.18
N THR A 101 4.73 17.51 4.89
CA THR A 101 5.77 17.39 5.90
C THR A 101 5.26 16.78 7.21
N ILE A 102 3.94 16.72 7.42
CA ILE A 102 3.34 16.10 8.61
C ILE A 102 3.50 14.59 8.55
N THR A 103 3.36 14.02 7.35
CA THR A 103 3.48 12.59 7.12
C THR A 103 4.72 12.21 6.32
N ASN A 104 5.49 13.17 5.79
CA ASN A 104 6.67 12.93 4.95
C ASN A 104 6.38 11.93 3.81
N SER A 105 5.26 12.17 3.12
CA SER A 105 4.67 11.26 2.14
C SER A 105 5.61 10.88 1.00
N GLY A 106 6.46 11.82 0.56
CA GLY A 106 7.48 11.57 -0.46
C GLY A 106 8.56 10.58 -0.02
N GLN A 107 9.06 10.67 1.23
CA GLN A 107 10.08 9.73 1.73
C GLN A 107 9.51 8.34 2.00
N SER A 108 8.26 8.23 2.48
CA SER A 108 7.60 6.93 2.62
C SER A 108 7.31 6.24 1.28
N TYR A 109 7.05 6.99 0.20
CA TYR A 109 6.93 6.40 -1.13
C TYR A 109 8.27 5.82 -1.60
N ASN A 110 9.34 6.62 -1.49
CA ASN A 110 10.67 6.20 -1.92
C ASN A 110 11.16 5.00 -1.09
N SER A 111 10.98 4.99 0.23
CA SER A 111 11.47 3.88 1.08
C SER A 111 10.79 2.54 0.78
N ILE A 112 9.47 2.54 0.54
CA ILE A 112 8.75 1.31 0.15
C ILE A 112 9.19 0.86 -1.25
N LEU A 113 9.37 1.79 -2.19
CA LEU A 113 9.81 1.44 -3.53
C LEU A 113 11.26 0.91 -3.52
N GLU A 114 12.16 1.54 -2.75
CA GLU A 114 13.53 1.12 -2.54
C GLU A 114 13.58 -0.32 -1.99
N TYR A 115 12.81 -0.64 -0.94
CA TYR A 115 12.69 -2.02 -0.45
C TYR A 115 12.21 -3.01 -1.53
N LEU A 116 11.21 -2.61 -2.33
CA LEU A 116 10.70 -3.46 -3.41
C LEU A 116 11.68 -3.63 -4.57
N GLU A 117 12.71 -2.80 -4.66
CA GLU A 117 13.75 -2.83 -5.69
C GLU A 117 15.11 -3.32 -5.17
N ASP A 118 15.23 -3.52 -3.85
CA ASP A 118 16.44 -3.98 -3.19
C ASP A 118 16.78 -5.43 -3.60
N PRO A 119 17.96 -5.67 -4.20
CA PRO A 119 18.42 -7.02 -4.52
C PRO A 119 18.54 -7.95 -3.31
N ASP A 120 18.84 -7.42 -2.12
CA ASP A 120 19.02 -8.22 -0.90
C ASP A 120 17.66 -8.75 -0.39
N GLU A 121 16.57 -8.06 -0.72
CA GLU A 121 15.19 -8.41 -0.35
C GLU A 121 14.46 -9.18 -1.47
N ALA A 122 15.17 -9.57 -2.54
CA ALA A 122 14.56 -10.10 -3.76
C ALA A 122 13.69 -11.34 -3.52
N ASP A 123 14.09 -12.25 -2.63
CA ASP A 123 13.33 -13.46 -2.33
C ASP A 123 11.98 -13.14 -1.67
N ASP A 124 11.98 -12.24 -0.69
CA ASP A 124 10.77 -11.80 0.00
C ASP A 124 9.86 -10.99 -0.93
N VAL A 125 10.44 -10.12 -1.75
CA VAL A 125 9.71 -9.36 -2.77
C VAL A 125 9.12 -10.30 -3.82
N ASN A 126 9.85 -11.32 -4.27
CA ASN A 126 9.33 -12.30 -5.24
C ASN A 126 8.16 -13.09 -4.64
N ASN A 127 8.26 -13.52 -3.39
CA ASN A 127 7.17 -14.18 -2.66
C ASN A 127 5.95 -13.26 -2.49
N LEU A 128 6.18 -11.98 -2.21
CA LEU A 128 5.13 -10.95 -2.15
C LEU A 128 4.45 -10.77 -3.51
N MET A 129 5.22 -10.61 -4.59
CA MET A 129 4.69 -10.43 -5.95
C MET A 129 3.94 -11.66 -6.44
N ALA A 130 4.43 -12.86 -6.12
CA ALA A 130 3.73 -14.10 -6.39
C ALA A 130 2.42 -14.21 -5.60
N TRP A 131 2.37 -13.70 -4.36
CA TRP A 131 1.13 -13.67 -3.58
C TRP A 131 0.08 -12.71 -4.17
N TRP A 132 0.50 -11.53 -4.62
CA TRP A 132 -0.40 -10.53 -5.21
C TRP A 132 -0.96 -10.92 -6.58
N ASN A 133 -0.24 -11.75 -7.33
CA ASN A 133 -0.61 -12.18 -8.68
C ASN A 133 -1.22 -13.60 -8.74
N ARG A 134 -1.71 -14.12 -7.60
CA ARG A 134 -2.56 -15.32 -7.54
C ARG A 134 -3.99 -14.99 -7.94
#